data_AF-A0A927QQF3-F1
#
_entry.id   AF-A0A927QQF3-F1
#
_cell.length_a   1.000
_cell.length_b   1.000
_cell.length_c   1.000
_cell.angle_alpha   90.00
_cell.angle_beta   90.00
_cell.angle_gamma   90.00
#
_symmetry.space_group_name_H-M   'P 1'
#
loop_
_entity.id
_entity.type
_entity.pdbx_description
1 polymer ?
#
loop_
_entity_poly.entity_id
_entity_poly.type
_entity_poly.pdbx_seq_one_letter_code
_entity_poly.pdbx_strand_id
1 'polypeptide(L)'
;MTKRRFRDYGFSVGKLPAGRLNSITDVPGVAVGHVTLNKNLEGNCVRTGVTAILPHPGNLFREKAVGAAYVINGFGKTTGLVQVNELGTLESPIMLTNTFSVPAATEGALKFMMELDEGIGGQDGSLNVVTGECNDKLLNDMRGLHMRPEHAMEAIRQAKAGQPVAEGVVGAGTGMVCFGYKGGIGTSSRQITVDGNVYHIGVLVLTNYGKGTDLTILGKPVGAFLNQPMIERGNNDGSIIIVVGTDLPLDSRQLQRIAKRAGIGLARTGSIAHHGSGDIVIAFSNGSLIPHSPDTGFITLKCIREDGPLMSECFRAAADATEEAIYNSLFMAETTTGQGGYIVHSLPVEDVLTYLRSR
;
A
#
# COMPACT_ATOMS: atom_id res chain seq x y z
N MET A 1 18.95 15.92 -9.57
CA MET A 1 18.97 15.99 -8.10
C MET A 1 18.50 14.65 -7.56
N THR A 2 19.15 14.10 -6.53
CA THR A 2 18.67 12.88 -5.85
C THR A 2 17.27 13.13 -5.32
N LYS A 3 16.32 12.24 -5.64
CA LYS A 3 14.95 12.30 -5.13
C LYS A 3 14.96 12.16 -3.61
N ARG A 4 14.08 12.90 -2.95
CA ARG A 4 13.95 12.98 -1.49
C ARG A 4 12.49 12.86 -1.11
N ARG A 5 12.22 12.35 0.09
CA ARG A 5 10.85 12.20 0.59
C ARG A 5 10.30 13.55 1.03
N PHE A 6 8.99 13.63 1.22
CA PHE A 6 8.31 14.87 1.56
C PHE A 6 8.91 15.55 2.81
N ARG A 7 9.21 14.76 3.86
CA ARG A 7 9.78 15.28 5.11
C ARG A 7 11.20 15.80 4.98
N ASP A 8 12.00 15.27 4.05
CA ASP A 8 13.40 15.67 3.87
C ASP A 8 13.53 17.11 3.34
N TYR A 9 12.41 17.71 2.91
CA TYR A 9 12.31 19.11 2.49
C TYR A 9 11.88 20.08 3.62
N GLY A 10 11.73 19.57 4.85
CA GLY A 10 11.37 20.35 6.04
C GLY A 10 9.87 20.46 6.31
N PHE A 11 9.05 19.65 5.65
CA PHE A 11 7.60 19.60 5.88
C PHE A 11 7.21 18.37 6.71
N SER A 12 6.02 18.37 7.29
CA SER A 12 5.51 17.23 8.05
C SER A 12 3.99 17.16 7.98
N VAL A 13 3.45 15.95 7.85
CA VAL A 13 2.01 15.70 7.98
C VAL A 13 1.66 15.39 9.43
N GLY A 14 0.67 16.10 9.96
CA GLY A 14 0.16 15.85 11.30
C GLY A 14 1.14 16.25 12.42
N LYS A 15 0.89 15.74 13.63
CA LYS A 15 1.66 16.06 14.85
C LYS A 15 2.37 14.88 15.48
N LEU A 16 2.04 13.65 15.07
CA LEU A 16 2.64 12.45 15.62
C LEU A 16 4.05 12.24 15.05
N PRO A 17 5.02 11.78 15.87
CA PRO A 17 6.35 11.46 15.38
C PRO A 17 6.29 10.28 14.41
N ALA A 18 7.13 10.30 13.39
CA ALA A 18 7.33 9.16 12.50
C ALA A 18 8.24 8.12 13.16
N GLY A 19 8.14 6.86 12.71
CA GLY A 19 9.15 5.86 13.02
C GLY A 19 10.51 6.23 12.40
N ARG A 20 11.56 5.49 12.78
CA ARG A 20 12.95 5.77 12.37
C ARG A 20 13.12 5.80 10.84
N LEU A 21 12.47 4.86 10.15
CA LEU A 21 12.50 4.75 8.71
C LEU A 21 11.43 5.62 8.06
N ASN A 22 10.40 6.02 8.81
CA ASN A 22 9.17 6.61 8.28
C ASN A 22 8.60 5.72 7.16
N SER A 23 8.38 4.44 7.49
CA SER A 23 7.97 3.41 6.53
C SER A 23 7.16 2.32 7.22
N ILE A 24 6.38 1.55 6.46
CA ILE A 24 5.63 0.40 6.97
C ILE A 24 6.52 -0.63 7.67
N THR A 25 7.80 -0.72 7.29
CA THR A 25 8.81 -1.59 7.91
C THR A 25 9.36 -1.07 9.26
N ASP A 26 8.88 0.09 9.75
CA ASP A 26 9.05 0.46 11.16
C ASP A 26 8.23 -0.44 12.08
N VAL A 27 7.15 -1.06 11.57
CA VAL A 27 6.42 -2.10 12.30
C VAL A 27 7.34 -3.33 12.40
N PRO A 28 7.75 -3.76 13.60
CA PRO A 28 8.69 -4.85 13.77
C PRO A 28 8.27 -6.13 13.04
N GLY A 29 9.20 -6.76 12.34
CA GLY A 29 8.96 -8.01 11.60
C GLY A 29 8.30 -7.83 10.22
N VAL A 30 7.68 -6.68 9.93
CA VAL A 30 7.09 -6.43 8.61
C VAL A 30 8.20 -6.30 7.56
N ALA A 31 8.05 -7.03 6.45
CA ALA A 31 8.98 -7.01 5.34
C ALA A 31 8.29 -6.60 4.04
N VAL A 32 9.02 -5.89 3.17
CA VAL A 32 8.53 -5.51 1.83
C VAL A 32 9.56 -5.90 0.78
N GLY A 33 9.08 -6.47 -0.33
CA GLY A 33 9.89 -6.82 -1.49
C GLY A 33 9.24 -6.39 -2.79
N HIS A 34 10.05 -6.16 -3.83
CA HIS A 34 9.59 -5.67 -5.12
C HIS A 34 10.23 -6.45 -6.26
N VAL A 35 9.45 -6.72 -7.30
CA VAL A 35 9.98 -7.06 -8.62
C VAL A 35 9.47 -6.03 -9.62
N THR A 36 10.39 -5.29 -10.24
CA THR A 36 10.10 -4.24 -11.21
C THR A 36 10.35 -4.75 -12.63
N LEU A 37 9.31 -4.75 -13.46
CA LEU A 37 9.41 -5.08 -14.89
C LEU A 37 9.38 -3.78 -15.70
N ASN A 38 10.55 -3.35 -16.15
CA ASN A 38 10.72 -2.15 -16.95
C ASN A 38 11.54 -2.47 -18.21
N LYS A 39 10.86 -2.77 -19.32
CA LYS A 39 11.50 -3.15 -20.59
C LYS A 39 10.79 -2.52 -21.79
N ASN A 40 11.56 -2.15 -22.81
CA ASN A 40 11.01 -1.78 -24.12
C ASN A 40 10.86 -3.03 -24.97
N LEU A 41 9.75 -3.15 -25.68
CA LEU A 41 9.49 -4.21 -26.65
C LEU A 41 9.36 -3.57 -28.04
N GLU A 42 9.40 -4.38 -29.09
CA GLU A 42 9.11 -3.87 -30.43
C GLU A 42 7.64 -3.39 -30.49
N GLY A 43 7.44 -2.09 -30.68
CA GLY A 43 6.12 -1.45 -30.78
C GLY A 43 5.37 -1.22 -29.46
N ASN A 44 5.83 -1.78 -28.32
CA ASN A 44 5.17 -1.68 -27.00
C ASN A 44 6.21 -1.52 -25.87
N CYS A 45 5.76 -1.40 -24.62
CA CYS A 45 6.65 -1.51 -23.48
C CYS A 45 5.97 -2.08 -22.23
N VAL A 46 6.78 -2.61 -21.32
CA VAL A 46 6.35 -3.14 -20.03
C VAL A 46 6.77 -2.17 -18.94
N ARG A 47 5.80 -1.70 -18.17
CA ARG A 47 5.97 -0.79 -17.03
C ARG A 47 5.11 -1.30 -15.89
N THR A 48 5.46 -2.45 -15.34
CA THR A 48 4.64 -3.09 -14.31
C THR A 48 5.52 -3.81 -13.30
N GLY A 49 4.92 -4.56 -12.40
CA GLY A 49 5.65 -5.36 -11.44
C GLY A 49 4.75 -5.86 -10.33
N VAL A 50 5.37 -6.30 -9.25
CA VAL A 50 4.69 -6.79 -8.06
C VAL A 50 5.42 -6.30 -6.82
N THR A 51 4.64 -6.01 -5.78
CA THR A 51 5.14 -5.71 -4.44
C THR A 51 4.55 -6.75 -3.48
N ALA A 52 5.38 -7.35 -2.65
CA ALA A 52 4.96 -8.25 -1.57
C ALA A 52 5.13 -7.56 -0.22
N ILE A 53 4.15 -7.70 0.68
CA ILE A 53 4.21 -7.25 2.07
C ILE A 53 3.96 -8.46 2.96
N LEU A 54 4.92 -8.79 3.82
CA LEU A 54 4.83 -9.88 4.78
C LEU A 54 4.57 -9.30 6.17
N PRO A 55 3.49 -9.71 6.87
CA PRO A 55 3.16 -9.19 8.20
C PRO A 55 4.19 -9.49 9.30
N HIS A 56 4.91 -10.61 9.19
CA HIS A 56 5.97 -11.04 10.11
C HIS A 56 6.86 -12.09 9.40
N PRO A 57 8.03 -12.48 9.95
CA PRO A 57 8.97 -13.37 9.26
C PRO A 57 8.64 -14.87 9.39
N GLY A 58 7.61 -15.22 10.16
CA GLY A 58 7.20 -16.60 10.42
C GLY A 58 6.36 -17.20 9.30
N ASN A 59 5.85 -18.40 9.54
CA ASN A 59 4.90 -19.03 8.63
C ASN A 59 3.52 -18.38 8.82
N LEU A 60 3.13 -17.53 7.87
CA LEU A 60 1.91 -16.72 7.92
C LEU A 60 0.63 -17.59 7.97
N PHE A 61 0.67 -18.80 7.42
CA PHE A 61 -0.45 -19.73 7.49
C PHE A 61 -0.57 -20.32 8.89
N ARG A 62 0.53 -20.67 9.54
CA ARG A 62 0.53 -21.29 10.88
C ARG A 62 0.33 -20.28 12.00
N GLU A 63 0.85 -19.07 11.85
CA GLU A 63 0.74 -17.98 12.82
C GLU A 63 0.09 -16.77 12.13
N LYS A 64 -1.24 -16.70 12.12
CA LYS A 64 -1.97 -15.69 11.35
C LYS A 64 -1.92 -14.33 12.03
N ALA A 65 -1.73 -13.28 11.26
CA ALA A 65 -1.92 -11.91 11.75
C ALA A 65 -3.42 -11.60 11.91
N VAL A 66 -3.78 -10.69 12.80
CA VAL A 66 -5.14 -10.12 12.81
C VAL A 66 -5.31 -9.30 11.53
N GLY A 67 -6.40 -9.51 10.80
CA GLY A 67 -6.65 -8.91 9.50
C GLY A 67 -7.98 -8.15 9.44
N ALA A 68 -8.03 -7.09 8.63
CA ALA A 68 -9.26 -6.41 8.27
C ALA A 68 -9.15 -5.76 6.88
N ALA A 69 -10.27 -5.62 6.19
CA ALA A 69 -10.35 -4.88 4.93
C ALA A 69 -11.48 -3.85 4.95
N TYR A 70 -11.25 -2.72 4.28
CA TYR A 70 -12.26 -1.67 4.09
C TYR A 70 -12.27 -1.17 2.65
N VAL A 71 -13.42 -1.28 2.01
CA VAL A 71 -13.65 -0.78 0.65
C VAL A 71 -14.24 0.62 0.74
N ILE A 72 -13.50 1.61 0.24
CA ILE A 72 -13.99 3.00 0.10
C ILE A 72 -14.81 3.10 -1.19
N ASN A 73 -14.25 2.62 -2.30
CA ASN A 73 -14.98 2.42 -3.55
C ASN A 73 -14.55 1.10 -4.22
N GLY A 74 -15.54 0.31 -4.63
CA GLY A 74 -15.40 -1.10 -5.00
C GLY A 74 -15.03 -1.37 -6.46
N PHE A 75 -14.54 -0.37 -7.21
CA PHE A 75 -14.17 -0.58 -8.62
C PHE A 75 -12.86 -1.39 -8.81
N GLY A 76 -12.29 -1.96 -7.74
CA GLY A 76 -11.09 -2.80 -7.77
C GLY A 76 -11.38 -4.31 -7.95
N LYS A 77 -10.36 -5.07 -8.37
CA LYS A 77 -10.46 -6.52 -8.67
C LYS A 77 -9.55 -7.30 -7.71
N THR A 78 -9.78 -7.14 -6.41
CA THR A 78 -8.95 -7.76 -5.36
C THR A 78 -9.39 -9.19 -5.04
N THR A 79 -8.50 -9.96 -4.41
CA THR A 79 -8.81 -11.31 -3.88
C THR A 79 -8.68 -11.36 -2.36
N GLY A 80 -9.39 -12.30 -1.75
CA GLY A 80 -9.23 -12.71 -0.35
C GLY A 80 -9.85 -11.82 0.72
N LEU A 81 -10.37 -10.65 0.36
CA LEU A 81 -10.97 -9.71 1.34
C LEU A 81 -12.19 -10.26 2.06
N VAL A 82 -12.95 -11.17 1.44
CA VAL A 82 -14.15 -11.78 2.02
C VAL A 82 -13.78 -12.58 3.28
N GLN A 83 -12.83 -13.51 3.17
CA GLN A 83 -12.40 -14.32 4.31
C GLN A 83 -11.63 -13.50 5.35
N VAL A 84 -10.88 -12.47 4.93
CA VAL A 84 -10.24 -11.54 5.90
C VAL A 84 -11.29 -10.89 6.80
N ASN A 85 -12.41 -10.43 6.24
CA ASN A 85 -13.46 -9.80 7.03
C ASN A 85 -14.35 -10.80 7.78
N GLU A 86 -14.47 -12.04 7.30
CA GLU A 86 -15.21 -13.11 7.99
C GLU A 86 -14.46 -13.62 9.22
N LEU A 87 -13.17 -13.97 9.04
CA LEU A 87 -12.37 -14.61 10.08
C LEU A 87 -11.55 -13.60 10.90
N GLY A 88 -11.40 -12.36 10.45
CA GLY A 88 -10.58 -11.35 11.12
C GLY A 88 -9.09 -11.68 11.11
N THR A 89 -8.62 -12.46 10.14
CA THR A 89 -7.24 -12.93 10.05
C THR A 89 -6.64 -12.73 8.66
N LEU A 90 -5.31 -12.64 8.61
CA LEU A 90 -4.49 -12.61 7.41
C LEU A 90 -3.47 -13.75 7.51
N GLU A 91 -3.51 -14.67 6.55
CA GLU A 91 -2.78 -15.95 6.60
C GLU A 91 -1.77 -16.13 5.45
N SER A 92 -1.47 -15.05 4.74
CA SER A 92 -0.62 -15.03 3.55
C SER A 92 0.05 -13.66 3.38
N PRO A 93 1.08 -13.54 2.52
CA PRO A 93 1.61 -12.24 2.14
C PRO A 93 0.53 -11.42 1.42
N ILE A 94 0.57 -10.10 1.59
CA ILE A 94 -0.24 -9.20 0.77
C ILE A 94 0.52 -8.92 -0.52
N MET A 95 -0.10 -9.22 -1.65
CA MET A 95 0.47 -8.95 -2.97
C MET A 95 -0.17 -7.73 -3.60
N LEU A 96 0.61 -6.84 -4.21
CA LEU A 96 0.13 -5.71 -5.00
C LEU A 96 0.66 -5.84 -6.43
N THR A 97 -0.16 -5.60 -7.45
CA THR A 97 0.23 -5.70 -8.87
C THR A 97 -0.70 -4.87 -9.79
N ASN A 98 -0.67 -5.07 -11.10
CA ASN A 98 -1.65 -4.51 -12.03
C ASN A 98 -2.94 -5.31 -12.11
N THR A 99 -4.03 -4.68 -12.56
CA THR A 99 -5.39 -5.26 -12.61
C THR A 99 -5.46 -6.66 -13.22
N PHE A 100 -4.85 -6.88 -14.38
CA PHE A 100 -4.94 -8.16 -15.08
C PHE A 100 -3.93 -9.19 -14.59
N SER A 101 -3.04 -8.81 -13.69
CA SER A 101 -2.01 -9.67 -13.13
C SER A 101 -2.34 -10.19 -11.73
N VAL A 102 -3.52 -9.84 -11.18
CA VAL A 102 -4.02 -10.41 -9.93
C VAL A 102 -3.97 -11.93 -9.92
N PRO A 103 -4.45 -12.66 -10.95
CA PRO A 103 -4.36 -14.12 -10.96
C PRO A 103 -2.92 -14.64 -10.87
N ALA A 104 -1.98 -14.06 -11.62
CA ALA A 104 -0.58 -14.48 -11.61
C ALA A 104 0.11 -14.19 -10.27
N ALA A 105 -0.17 -13.05 -9.65
CA ALA A 105 0.37 -12.72 -8.33
C ALA A 105 -0.19 -13.62 -7.23
N THR A 106 -1.50 -13.89 -7.28
CA THR A 106 -2.18 -14.81 -6.35
C THR A 106 -1.64 -16.24 -6.50
N GLU A 107 -1.48 -16.73 -7.74
CA GLU A 107 -0.91 -18.05 -8.01
C GLU A 107 0.53 -18.18 -7.48
N GLY A 108 1.37 -17.16 -7.71
CA GLY A 108 2.75 -17.17 -7.23
C GLY A 108 2.85 -17.16 -5.70
N ALA A 109 2.04 -16.36 -5.02
CA ALA A 109 1.99 -16.36 -3.56
C ALA A 109 1.44 -17.69 -3.00
N LEU A 110 0.44 -18.29 -3.65
CA LEU A 110 -0.06 -19.63 -3.29
C LEU A 110 1.05 -20.68 -3.43
N LYS A 111 1.77 -20.70 -4.56
CA LYS A 111 2.91 -21.61 -4.78
C LYS A 111 3.98 -21.44 -3.71
N PHE A 112 4.36 -20.20 -3.40
CA PHE A 112 5.35 -19.92 -2.35
C PHE A 112 4.89 -20.47 -0.99
N MET A 113 3.63 -20.26 -0.62
CA MET A 113 3.11 -20.71 0.68
C MET A 113 3.01 -22.24 0.74
N MET A 114 2.64 -22.92 -0.35
CA MET A 114 2.67 -24.39 -0.43
C MET A 114 4.10 -24.96 -0.40
N GLU A 115 5.11 -24.24 -0.93
CA GLU A 115 6.52 -24.61 -0.75
C GLU A 115 6.97 -24.50 0.72
N LEU A 116 6.42 -23.54 1.46
CA LEU A 116 6.75 -23.31 2.87
C LEU A 116 6.03 -24.29 3.81
N ASP A 117 4.85 -24.78 3.42
CA ASP A 117 3.97 -25.58 4.28
C ASP A 117 3.19 -26.64 3.49
N GLU A 118 3.59 -27.90 3.63
CA GLU A 118 2.98 -29.06 2.95
C GLU A 118 1.54 -29.35 3.40
N GLY A 119 1.09 -28.77 4.52
CA GLY A 119 -0.29 -28.93 5.00
C GLY A 119 -1.32 -28.21 4.13
N ILE A 120 -0.90 -27.14 3.43
CA ILE A 120 -1.76 -26.32 2.58
C ILE A 120 -2.16 -27.11 1.33
N GLY A 121 -3.47 -27.20 1.09
CA GLY A 121 -4.04 -28.05 0.04
C GLY A 121 -4.06 -29.54 0.41
N GLY A 122 -3.56 -29.91 1.59
CA GLY A 122 -3.53 -31.25 2.14
C GLY A 122 -4.36 -31.36 3.42
N GLN A 123 -3.77 -31.88 4.51
CA GLN A 123 -4.51 -32.15 5.75
C GLN A 123 -5.00 -30.90 6.49
N ASP A 124 -4.44 -29.72 6.20
CA ASP A 124 -4.73 -28.47 6.94
C ASP A 124 -5.66 -27.51 6.15
N GLY A 125 -6.21 -27.95 5.02
CA GLY A 125 -7.22 -27.20 4.25
C GLY A 125 -6.63 -26.23 3.22
N SER A 126 -7.45 -25.28 2.76
CA SER A 126 -7.06 -24.31 1.72
C SER A 126 -6.39 -23.06 2.29
N LEU A 127 -5.86 -22.22 1.41
CA LEU A 127 -5.22 -20.94 1.75
C LEU A 127 -5.95 -19.76 1.10
N ASN A 128 -6.18 -18.70 1.87
CA ASN A 128 -6.64 -17.42 1.37
C ASN A 128 -5.48 -16.45 1.09
N VAL A 129 -5.28 -16.12 -0.18
CA VAL A 129 -4.27 -15.15 -0.63
C VAL A 129 -4.90 -13.78 -0.91
N VAL A 130 -4.35 -12.75 -0.28
CA VAL A 130 -4.81 -11.37 -0.44
C VAL A 130 -3.98 -10.64 -1.50
N THR A 131 -4.64 -10.29 -2.61
CA THR A 131 -4.01 -9.54 -3.71
C THR A 131 -4.78 -8.26 -4.01
N GLY A 132 -4.10 -7.12 -3.95
CA GLY A 132 -4.55 -5.80 -4.36
C GLY A 132 -4.02 -5.41 -5.73
N GLU A 133 -4.69 -4.46 -6.41
CA GLU A 133 -4.26 -4.00 -7.72
C GLU A 133 -4.57 -2.54 -8.02
N CYS A 134 -3.87 -1.99 -9.01
CA CYS A 134 -4.21 -0.75 -9.69
C CYS A 134 -4.03 -0.91 -11.20
N ASN A 135 -4.68 -0.07 -12.00
CA ASN A 135 -4.63 -0.17 -13.46
C ASN A 135 -3.50 0.66 -14.10
N ASP A 136 -2.47 0.01 -14.65
CA ASP A 136 -1.31 0.68 -15.26
C ASP A 136 -1.36 0.82 -16.81
N LYS A 137 -2.55 0.62 -17.42
CA LYS A 137 -2.73 0.55 -18.90
C LYS A 137 -2.17 1.75 -19.69
N LEU A 138 -2.00 2.91 -19.06
CA LEU A 138 -1.51 4.10 -19.75
C LEU A 138 -0.02 3.97 -20.11
N LEU A 139 0.77 3.38 -19.23
CA LEU A 139 2.21 3.25 -19.42
C LEU A 139 2.65 1.82 -19.77
N ASN A 140 1.82 0.83 -19.44
CA ASN A 140 2.13 -0.58 -19.56
C ASN A 140 1.29 -1.28 -20.63
N ASP A 141 1.90 -2.22 -21.36
CA ASP A 141 1.17 -3.23 -22.14
C ASP A 141 0.48 -4.23 -21.21
N MET A 142 -0.61 -3.79 -20.59
CA MET A 142 -1.38 -4.58 -19.63
C MET A 142 -2.02 -5.82 -20.28
N ARG A 143 -2.28 -5.78 -21.59
CA ARG A 143 -2.87 -6.89 -22.36
C ARG A 143 -1.87 -8.02 -22.62
N GLY A 144 -0.57 -7.73 -22.65
CA GLY A 144 0.47 -8.73 -22.79
C GLY A 144 0.65 -9.62 -21.55
N LEU A 145 -0.03 -9.32 -20.44
CA LEU A 145 0.02 -10.08 -19.18
C LEU A 145 1.47 -10.39 -18.77
N HIS A 146 2.37 -9.41 -18.72
CA HIS A 146 3.81 -9.68 -18.57
C HIS A 146 4.23 -10.22 -17.20
N MET A 147 3.35 -10.11 -16.19
CA MET A 147 3.56 -10.71 -14.89
C MET A 147 3.40 -12.23 -14.94
N ARG A 148 4.23 -12.93 -14.16
CA ARG A 148 4.26 -14.37 -14.03
C ARG A 148 4.29 -14.75 -12.55
N PRO A 149 3.79 -15.93 -12.15
CA PRO A 149 3.82 -16.39 -10.76
C PRO A 149 5.21 -16.31 -10.12
N GLU A 150 6.26 -16.58 -10.89
CA GLU A 150 7.65 -16.58 -10.44
C GLU A 150 8.10 -15.19 -9.95
N HIS A 151 7.59 -14.11 -10.56
CA HIS A 151 7.88 -12.76 -10.12
C HIS A 151 7.27 -12.47 -8.74
N ALA A 152 6.10 -13.03 -8.43
CA ALA A 152 5.48 -12.87 -7.12
C ALA A 152 6.25 -13.65 -6.04
N MET A 153 6.65 -14.89 -6.33
CA MET A 153 7.52 -15.67 -5.45
C MET A 153 8.85 -14.95 -5.20
N GLU A 154 9.44 -14.37 -6.24
CA GLU A 154 10.68 -13.61 -6.12
C GLU A 154 10.50 -12.35 -5.26
N ALA A 155 9.41 -11.60 -5.43
CA ALA A 155 9.13 -10.45 -4.58
C ALA A 155 8.95 -10.83 -3.10
N ILE A 156 8.36 -12.00 -2.82
CA ILE A 156 8.26 -12.53 -1.46
C ILE A 156 9.66 -12.87 -0.91
N ARG A 157 10.50 -13.57 -1.68
CA ARG A 157 11.87 -13.95 -1.27
C ARG A 157 12.79 -12.74 -1.06
N GLN A 158 12.60 -11.68 -1.85
CA GLN A 158 13.37 -10.44 -1.73
C GLN A 158 12.89 -9.54 -0.59
N ALA A 159 11.79 -9.86 0.08
CA ALA A 159 11.23 -8.98 1.10
C ALA A 159 12.17 -8.83 2.30
N LYS A 160 12.41 -7.58 2.72
CA LYS A 160 13.30 -7.25 3.85
C LYS A 160 12.58 -6.48 4.94
N ALA A 161 12.77 -6.92 6.18
CA ALA A 161 12.27 -6.23 7.37
C ALA A 161 13.29 -5.21 7.92
N GLY A 162 12.80 -4.17 8.61
CA GLY A 162 13.64 -3.19 9.31
C GLY A 162 14.58 -2.35 8.41
N GLN A 163 14.34 -2.36 7.10
CA GLN A 163 15.11 -1.61 6.10
C GLN A 163 14.22 -0.58 5.37
N PRO A 164 14.81 0.50 4.83
CA PRO A 164 14.08 1.42 3.96
C PRO A 164 13.43 0.67 2.80
N VAL A 165 12.14 0.94 2.56
CA VAL A 165 11.40 0.42 1.41
C VAL A 165 11.69 1.31 0.21
N ALA A 166 11.89 0.72 -0.98
CA ALA A 166 12.02 1.48 -2.20
C ALA A 166 10.67 2.11 -2.58
N GLU A 167 10.67 3.38 -2.98
CA GLU A 167 9.46 4.16 -3.28
C GLU A 167 9.49 4.70 -4.72
N GLY A 168 8.36 5.20 -5.20
CA GLY A 168 8.17 5.72 -6.56
C GLY A 168 7.94 4.59 -7.58
N VAL A 169 8.80 4.54 -8.59
CA VAL A 169 8.62 3.74 -9.81
C VAL A 169 9.19 2.33 -9.65
N VAL A 170 8.68 1.58 -8.68
CA VAL A 170 9.14 0.22 -8.34
C VAL A 170 7.99 -0.74 -8.11
N GLY A 171 8.25 -2.04 -8.28
CA GLY A 171 7.28 -3.10 -8.01
C GLY A 171 5.95 -2.87 -8.72
N ALA A 172 4.86 -2.97 -7.99
CA ALA A 172 3.51 -2.67 -8.49
C ALA A 172 3.34 -1.21 -8.96
N GLY A 173 4.12 -0.27 -8.43
CA GLY A 173 4.04 1.16 -8.73
C GLY A 173 4.64 1.59 -10.07
N THR A 174 5.31 0.68 -10.77
CA THR A 174 6.11 0.97 -11.97
C THR A 174 5.32 1.74 -13.04
N GLY A 175 4.10 1.33 -13.36
CA GLY A 175 3.28 1.96 -14.40
C GLY A 175 2.22 2.93 -13.91
N MET A 176 2.19 3.24 -12.61
CA MET A 176 1.07 3.96 -12.01
C MET A 176 1.16 5.48 -12.16
N VAL A 177 0.00 6.16 -12.19
CA VAL A 177 -0.12 7.60 -12.42
C VAL A 177 -1.12 8.21 -11.45
N CYS A 178 -0.67 9.18 -10.66
CA CYS A 178 -1.43 9.81 -9.59
C CYS A 178 -1.52 11.33 -9.81
N PHE A 179 -2.73 11.89 -9.78
CA PHE A 179 -3.02 13.30 -10.06
C PHE A 179 -2.41 13.80 -11.40
N GLY A 180 -2.38 12.94 -12.41
CA GLY A 180 -1.76 13.26 -13.72
C GLY A 180 -0.23 13.25 -13.75
N TYR A 181 0.42 13.17 -12.59
CA TYR A 181 1.87 12.99 -12.46
C TYR A 181 2.21 11.51 -12.25
N LYS A 182 3.48 11.17 -12.36
CA LYS A 182 3.94 9.82 -12.02
C LYS A 182 3.66 9.56 -10.54
N GLY A 183 2.95 8.45 -10.27
CA GLY A 183 2.75 7.91 -8.93
C GLY A 183 3.54 6.61 -8.72
N GLY A 184 3.08 5.77 -7.80
CA GLY A 184 3.67 4.46 -7.57
C GLY A 184 3.61 4.03 -6.12
N ILE A 185 4.70 3.42 -5.63
CA ILE A 185 4.81 3.02 -4.22
C ILE A 185 5.15 4.23 -3.37
N GLY A 186 4.48 4.38 -2.23
CA GLY A 186 4.90 5.31 -1.19
C GLY A 186 4.65 4.73 0.18
N THR A 187 5.38 5.18 1.19
CA THR A 187 5.24 4.66 2.54
C THR A 187 5.54 5.72 3.60
N SER A 188 4.95 5.56 4.78
CA SER A 188 5.16 6.42 5.94
C SER A 188 4.76 5.64 7.21
N SER A 189 5.14 6.13 8.38
CA SER A 189 4.72 5.55 9.66
C SER A 189 4.49 6.63 10.72
N ARG A 190 3.74 6.28 11.76
CA ARG A 190 3.60 7.08 12.99
C ARG A 190 3.80 6.22 14.22
N GLN A 191 4.41 6.79 15.23
CA GLN A 191 4.58 6.18 16.54
C GLN A 191 3.36 6.47 17.42
N ILE A 192 2.96 5.47 18.21
CA ILE A 192 1.94 5.54 19.25
C ILE A 192 2.57 5.07 20.55
N THR A 193 2.35 5.78 21.67
CA THR A 193 2.88 5.36 22.97
C THR A 193 1.76 4.76 23.81
N VAL A 194 1.92 3.51 24.26
CA VAL A 194 0.97 2.83 25.16
C VAL A 194 1.73 2.31 26.37
N ASP A 195 1.33 2.78 27.55
CA ASP A 195 1.93 2.42 28.84
C ASP A 195 3.47 2.53 28.82
N GLY A 196 3.99 3.62 28.22
CA GLY A 196 5.42 3.91 28.12
C GLY A 196 6.17 3.16 26.99
N ASN A 197 5.51 2.25 26.27
CA ASN A 197 6.10 1.53 25.16
C ASN A 197 5.71 2.16 23.82
N VAL A 198 6.65 2.19 22.87
CA VAL A 198 6.42 2.73 21.53
C VAL A 198 5.98 1.61 20.59
N TYR A 199 4.85 1.85 19.94
CA TYR A 199 4.26 1.06 18.87
C TYR A 199 4.19 1.90 17.59
N HIS A 200 3.81 1.28 16.48
CA HIS A 200 3.84 1.85 15.15
C HIS A 200 2.54 1.58 14.41
N ILE A 201 2.07 2.57 13.67
CA ILE A 201 1.13 2.39 12.55
C ILE A 201 1.89 2.79 11.30
N GLY A 202 2.22 1.77 10.49
CA GLY A 202 2.90 1.89 9.21
C GLY A 202 1.90 1.83 8.06
N VAL A 203 2.15 2.60 7.00
CA VAL A 203 1.31 2.61 5.80
C VAL A 203 2.18 2.48 4.55
N LEU A 204 1.76 1.64 3.61
CA LEU A 204 2.28 1.57 2.25
C LEU A 204 1.12 1.75 1.28
N VAL A 205 1.31 2.57 0.25
CA VAL A 205 0.30 2.87 -0.77
C VAL A 205 0.79 2.50 -2.16
N LEU A 206 -0.15 2.13 -3.02
CA LEU A 206 0.01 2.03 -4.47
C LEU A 206 -0.87 3.10 -5.13
N THR A 207 -0.29 4.23 -5.54
CA THR A 207 -1.07 5.41 -5.99
C THR A 207 -1.31 5.44 -7.50
N ASN A 208 -2.58 5.41 -7.91
CA ASN A 208 -2.98 5.46 -9.32
C ASN A 208 -4.31 6.24 -9.54
N TYR A 209 -4.56 7.28 -8.76
CA TYR A 209 -5.86 7.97 -8.71
C TYR A 209 -5.74 9.49 -8.85
N GLY A 210 -6.89 10.17 -8.91
CA GLY A 210 -7.01 11.61 -8.80
C GLY A 210 -6.82 12.38 -10.11
N LYS A 211 -7.46 13.54 -10.21
CA LYS A 211 -7.26 14.51 -11.30
C LYS A 211 -6.25 15.56 -10.86
N GLY A 212 -5.40 16.03 -11.78
CA GLY A 212 -4.31 16.94 -11.44
C GLY A 212 -4.74 18.17 -10.65
N THR A 213 -5.87 18.77 -11.00
CA THR A 213 -6.45 19.95 -10.32
C THR A 213 -6.83 19.71 -8.86
N ASP A 214 -7.12 18.46 -8.50
CA ASP A 214 -7.65 18.11 -7.17
C ASP A 214 -6.51 17.93 -6.15
N LEU A 215 -5.26 17.79 -6.62
CA LEU A 215 -4.10 17.56 -5.75
C LEU A 215 -4.00 18.64 -4.67
N THR A 216 -4.10 18.19 -3.42
CA THR A 216 -3.93 19.00 -2.23
C THR A 216 -2.70 18.50 -1.48
N ILE A 217 -1.83 19.41 -1.04
CA ILE A 217 -0.69 19.09 -0.17
C ILE A 217 -0.72 20.00 1.05
N LEU A 218 -0.81 19.41 2.25
CA LEU A 218 -0.96 20.13 3.52
C LEU A 218 -2.11 21.16 3.48
N GLY A 219 -3.23 20.81 2.84
CA GLY A 219 -4.39 21.68 2.68
C GLY A 219 -4.25 22.78 1.61
N LYS A 220 -3.08 22.95 0.99
CA LYS A 220 -2.90 23.90 -0.13
C LYS A 220 -3.31 23.27 -1.46
N PRO A 221 -4.05 23.98 -2.34
CA PRO A 221 -4.54 23.47 -3.63
C PRO A 221 -3.43 23.46 -4.70
N VAL A 222 -2.42 22.61 -4.50
CA VAL A 222 -1.24 22.50 -5.37
C VAL A 222 -1.61 22.18 -6.81
N GLY A 223 -2.62 21.34 -7.02
CA GLY A 223 -3.12 20.97 -8.34
C GLY A 223 -3.55 22.18 -9.17
N ALA A 224 -4.33 23.07 -8.55
CA ALA A 224 -4.78 24.31 -9.17
C ALA A 224 -3.63 25.29 -9.43
N PHE A 225 -2.64 25.36 -8.52
CA PHE A 225 -1.46 26.22 -8.69
C PHE A 225 -0.60 25.78 -9.89
N LEU A 226 -0.34 24.48 -10.03
CA LEU A 226 0.49 23.97 -11.12
C LEU A 226 -0.17 24.14 -12.49
N ASN A 227 -1.51 24.17 -12.52
CA ASN A 227 -2.35 24.49 -13.70
C ASN A 227 -1.84 23.84 -15.00
N GLN A 228 -1.35 22.60 -14.95
CA GLN A 228 -0.76 21.96 -16.11
C GLN A 228 -1.87 21.50 -17.07
N PRO A 229 -1.70 21.71 -18.39
CA PRO A 229 -2.59 21.12 -19.39
C PRO A 229 -2.48 19.60 -19.26
N MET A 230 -3.55 18.99 -18.77
CA MET A 230 -3.57 17.55 -18.51
C MET A 230 -3.43 16.81 -19.84
N ILE A 231 -2.71 15.68 -19.82
CA ILE A 231 -3.00 14.62 -20.80
C ILE A 231 -4.49 14.34 -20.64
N GLU A 232 -5.29 14.62 -21.67
CA GLU A 232 -6.71 14.31 -21.70
C GLU A 232 -6.86 12.81 -21.50
N ARG A 233 -7.02 12.43 -20.24
CA ARG A 233 -7.41 11.10 -19.85
C ARG A 233 -8.83 10.93 -20.36
N GLY A 234 -8.99 10.26 -21.50
CA GLY A 234 -10.29 9.69 -21.84
C GLY A 234 -10.79 8.92 -20.61
N ASN A 235 -11.92 9.36 -20.03
CA ASN A 235 -12.66 8.78 -18.90
C ASN A 235 -11.86 7.84 -17.96
N ASN A 236 -10.74 8.24 -17.36
CA ASN A 236 -9.95 7.31 -16.55
C ASN A 236 -10.36 7.27 -15.07
N ASP A 237 -11.06 6.19 -14.76
CA ASP A 237 -10.94 5.30 -13.60
C ASP A 237 -9.57 5.40 -12.90
N GLY A 238 -9.56 5.79 -11.62
CA GLY A 238 -8.38 5.78 -10.75
C GLY A 238 -8.24 4.47 -9.98
N SER A 239 -7.28 4.37 -9.07
CA SER A 239 -7.27 3.36 -8.01
C SER A 239 -6.21 3.67 -6.97
N ILE A 240 -6.42 3.22 -5.74
CA ILE A 240 -5.40 3.17 -4.71
C ILE A 240 -5.61 1.94 -3.83
N ILE A 241 -4.54 1.19 -3.62
CA ILE A 241 -4.47 0.22 -2.53
C ILE A 241 -3.68 0.85 -1.39
N ILE A 242 -4.24 0.82 -0.18
CA ILE A 242 -3.61 1.29 1.04
C ILE A 242 -3.42 0.09 1.96
N VAL A 243 -2.18 -0.23 2.30
CA VAL A 243 -1.84 -1.27 3.27
C VAL A 243 -1.48 -0.62 4.60
N VAL A 244 -2.19 -0.96 5.67
CA VAL A 244 -1.95 -0.47 7.03
C VAL A 244 -1.43 -1.62 7.89
N GLY A 245 -0.21 -1.50 8.42
CA GLY A 245 0.39 -2.45 9.35
C GLY A 245 0.56 -1.84 10.74
N THR A 246 0.44 -2.64 11.79
CA THR A 246 0.73 -2.20 13.17
C THR A 246 1.17 -3.35 14.06
N ASP A 247 1.99 -3.02 15.06
CA ASP A 247 2.42 -3.90 16.15
C ASP A 247 1.56 -3.74 17.40
N LEU A 248 0.56 -2.86 17.38
CA LEU A 248 -0.44 -2.76 18.45
C LEU A 248 -1.27 -4.06 18.51
N PRO A 249 -1.38 -4.71 19.68
CA PRO A 249 -2.28 -5.84 19.85
C PRO A 249 -3.73 -5.35 19.68
N LEU A 250 -4.44 -5.87 18.68
CA LEU A 250 -5.77 -5.39 18.29
C LEU A 250 -6.68 -6.58 17.97
N ASP A 251 -7.98 -6.44 18.23
CA ASP A 251 -8.98 -7.29 17.58
C ASP A 251 -9.28 -6.81 16.14
N SER A 252 -9.92 -7.66 15.33
CA SER A 252 -10.21 -7.35 13.92
C SER A 252 -11.17 -6.16 13.75
N ARG A 253 -12.09 -5.94 14.69
CA ARG A 253 -13.02 -4.80 14.68
C ARG A 253 -12.28 -3.49 14.97
N GLN A 254 -11.36 -3.47 15.92
CA GLN A 254 -10.50 -2.32 16.21
C GLN A 254 -9.64 -1.99 15.00
N LEU A 255 -9.02 -3.01 14.39
CA LEU A 255 -8.21 -2.86 13.19
C LEU A 255 -9.02 -2.33 12.01
N GLN A 256 -10.25 -2.83 11.80
CA GLN A 256 -11.13 -2.33 10.74
C GLN A 256 -11.50 -0.85 10.95
N ARG A 257 -11.68 -0.41 12.20
CA ARG A 257 -11.92 1.01 12.51
C ARG A 257 -10.72 1.88 12.18
N ILE A 258 -9.49 1.40 12.42
CA ILE A 258 -8.25 2.06 12.00
C ILE A 258 -8.15 2.10 10.48
N ALA A 259 -8.43 0.99 9.79
CA ALA A 259 -8.42 0.91 8.32
C ALA A 259 -9.33 1.98 7.67
N LYS A 260 -10.53 2.21 8.22
CA LYS A 260 -11.44 3.26 7.76
C LYS A 260 -10.83 4.67 7.78
N ARG A 261 -9.84 4.92 8.64
CA ARG A 261 -9.20 6.24 8.78
C ARG A 261 -8.15 6.52 7.72
N ALA A 262 -7.62 5.49 7.05
CA ALA A 262 -6.80 5.68 5.87
C ALA A 262 -7.57 6.46 4.77
N GLY A 263 -8.89 6.24 4.67
CA GLY A 263 -9.76 7.04 3.77
C GLY A 263 -9.76 8.54 4.07
N ILE A 264 -9.56 8.96 5.33
CA ILE A 264 -9.42 10.38 5.69
C ILE A 264 -8.10 10.93 5.16
N GLY A 265 -7.00 10.18 5.31
CA GLY A 265 -5.71 10.56 4.75
C GLY A 265 -5.76 10.69 3.24
N LEU A 266 -6.40 9.73 2.56
CA LEU A 266 -6.67 9.79 1.12
C LEU A 266 -7.46 11.05 0.73
N ALA A 267 -8.56 11.36 1.42
CA ALA A 267 -9.38 12.54 1.13
C ALA A 267 -8.61 13.86 1.31
N ARG A 268 -7.71 13.97 2.30
CA ARG A 268 -6.89 15.17 2.53
C ARG A 268 -5.93 15.50 1.39
N THR A 269 -5.61 14.52 0.54
CA THR A 269 -4.79 14.72 -0.67
C THR A 269 -5.60 15.20 -1.87
N GLY A 270 -6.93 15.26 -1.75
CA GLY A 270 -7.85 15.69 -2.83
C GLY A 270 -8.63 14.56 -3.49
N SER A 271 -8.54 13.32 -3.01
CA SER A 271 -9.39 12.24 -3.55
C SER A 271 -10.86 12.46 -3.19
N ILE A 272 -11.74 12.22 -4.15
CA ILE A 272 -13.18 12.10 -3.95
C ILE A 272 -13.70 10.68 -4.20
N ALA A 273 -12.81 9.70 -4.35
CA ALA A 273 -13.13 8.33 -4.73
C ALA A 273 -14.03 8.28 -5.99
N HIS A 274 -13.52 8.78 -7.12
CA HIS A 274 -14.26 8.85 -8.39
C HIS A 274 -14.89 7.49 -8.76
N HIS A 275 -15.95 7.52 -9.56
CA HIS A 275 -16.75 6.33 -9.93
C HIS A 275 -15.91 5.08 -10.27
N GLY A 276 -14.93 5.22 -11.17
CA GLY A 276 -14.04 4.13 -11.58
C GLY A 276 -12.85 3.86 -10.65
N SER A 277 -12.77 4.52 -9.50
CA SER A 277 -11.61 4.44 -8.61
C SER A 277 -11.68 3.24 -7.67
N GLY A 278 -10.85 2.21 -7.88
CA GLY A 278 -10.73 1.10 -6.93
C GLY A 278 -9.96 1.54 -5.69
N ASP A 279 -10.65 1.97 -4.63
CA ASP A 279 -10.06 2.58 -3.43
C ASP A 279 -10.26 1.64 -2.23
N ILE A 280 -9.23 0.88 -1.88
CA ILE A 280 -9.33 -0.24 -0.93
C ILE A 280 -8.21 -0.17 0.09
N VAL A 281 -8.57 -0.42 1.35
CA VAL A 281 -7.65 -0.52 2.48
C VAL A 281 -7.55 -1.98 2.92
N ILE A 282 -6.34 -2.49 3.04
CA ILE A 282 -6.02 -3.80 3.63
C ILE A 282 -5.22 -3.50 4.90
N ALA A 283 -5.67 -3.98 6.04
CA ALA A 283 -5.02 -3.74 7.32
C ALA A 283 -4.66 -5.04 8.01
N PHE A 284 -3.52 -5.04 8.70
CA PHE A 284 -3.10 -6.15 9.56
C PHE A 284 -2.48 -5.65 10.86
N SER A 285 -2.57 -6.47 11.90
CA SER A 285 -1.78 -6.33 13.12
C SER A 285 -0.99 -7.60 13.38
N ASN A 286 0.31 -7.46 13.66
CA ASN A 286 1.17 -8.53 14.14
C ASN A 286 1.41 -8.47 15.67
N GLY A 287 0.65 -7.63 16.38
CA GLY A 287 0.73 -7.51 17.84
C GLY A 287 0.12 -8.70 18.61
N SER A 288 -0.72 -9.50 17.95
CA SER A 288 -1.26 -10.77 18.44
C SER A 288 -1.40 -11.73 17.26
N LEU A 289 -0.68 -12.87 17.29
CA LEU A 289 -0.76 -13.90 16.25
C LEU A 289 -1.76 -15.00 16.64
N ILE A 290 -2.49 -15.53 15.66
CA ILE A 290 -3.53 -16.54 15.84
C ILE A 290 -3.04 -17.87 15.25
N PRO A 291 -2.83 -18.91 16.08
CA PRO A 291 -2.36 -20.20 15.58
C PRO A 291 -3.42 -20.86 14.69
N HIS A 292 -3.00 -21.49 13.60
CA HIS A 292 -3.91 -22.28 12.76
C HIS A 292 -4.48 -23.49 13.51
N SER A 293 -3.66 -24.13 14.34
CA SER A 293 -3.98 -25.34 15.08
C SER A 293 -3.65 -25.12 16.56
N PRO A 294 -4.53 -24.47 17.34
CA PRO A 294 -4.30 -24.26 18.77
C PRO A 294 -4.32 -25.60 19.54
N ASP A 295 -3.51 -25.71 20.59
CA ASP A 295 -3.44 -26.91 21.44
C ASP A 295 -4.75 -27.17 22.21
N THR A 296 -5.57 -26.13 22.42
CA THR A 296 -6.84 -26.20 23.14
C THR A 296 -7.94 -25.49 22.38
N GLY A 297 -9.20 -25.75 22.74
CA GLY A 297 -10.35 -25.07 22.15
C GLY A 297 -10.46 -23.57 22.48
N PHE A 298 -9.55 -23.03 23.30
CA PHE A 298 -9.52 -21.62 23.68
C PHE A 298 -8.17 -20.98 23.34
N ILE A 299 -8.22 -19.72 22.92
CA ILE A 299 -7.04 -18.86 22.79
C ILE A 299 -7.27 -17.58 23.59
N THR A 300 -6.19 -16.98 24.09
CA THR A 300 -6.22 -15.66 24.72
C THR A 300 -5.55 -14.66 23.80
N LEU A 301 -6.30 -13.62 23.39
CA LEU A 301 -5.76 -12.53 22.59
C LEU A 301 -5.62 -11.29 23.46
N LYS A 302 -4.44 -10.65 23.41
CA LYS A 302 -4.26 -9.31 23.95
C LYS A 302 -4.81 -8.31 22.94
N CYS A 303 -5.51 -7.30 23.43
CA CYS A 303 -5.94 -6.15 22.65
C CYS A 303 -5.76 -4.87 23.47
N ILE A 304 -5.53 -3.75 22.78
CA ILE A 304 -5.52 -2.45 23.44
C ILE A 304 -6.91 -2.12 23.98
N ARG A 305 -6.94 -1.29 25.02
CA ARG A 305 -8.19 -0.77 25.58
C ARG A 305 -8.97 -0.02 24.51
N GLU A 306 -10.27 -0.24 24.49
CA GLU A 306 -11.21 0.52 23.66
C GLU A 306 -11.58 1.83 24.37
N ASP A 307 -10.58 2.70 24.59
CA ASP A 307 -10.82 4.03 25.12
C ASP A 307 -10.82 5.10 24.02
N GLY A 308 -11.55 6.19 24.24
CA GLY A 308 -11.66 7.28 23.28
C GLY A 308 -10.31 7.90 22.91
N PRO A 309 -9.43 8.22 23.88
CA PRO A 309 -8.13 8.83 23.61
C PRO A 309 -7.18 7.98 22.76
N LEU A 310 -6.88 6.72 23.16
CA LEU A 310 -5.90 5.89 22.46
C LEU A 310 -6.38 5.55 21.05
N MET A 311 -7.65 5.16 20.89
CA MET A 311 -8.21 4.86 19.58
C MET A 311 -8.21 6.09 18.67
N SER A 312 -8.48 7.28 19.21
CA SER A 312 -8.41 8.53 18.44
C SER A 312 -6.98 8.85 17.99
N GLU A 313 -5.97 8.53 18.79
CA GLU A 313 -4.57 8.66 18.40
C GLU A 313 -4.20 7.67 17.29
N CYS A 314 -4.62 6.41 17.39
CA CYS A 314 -4.47 5.41 16.33
C CYS A 314 -5.15 5.85 15.02
N PHE A 315 -6.34 6.44 15.12
CA PHE A 315 -7.07 6.97 13.96
C PHE A 315 -6.32 8.12 13.29
N ARG A 316 -5.75 9.03 14.09
CA ARG A 316 -4.92 10.12 13.59
C ARG A 316 -3.66 9.59 12.91
N ALA A 317 -2.99 8.63 13.53
CA ALA A 317 -1.79 8.00 12.99
C ALA A 317 -2.04 7.36 11.61
N ALA A 318 -3.12 6.58 11.46
CA ALA A 318 -3.46 5.97 10.18
C ALA A 318 -3.78 7.02 9.09
N ALA A 319 -4.51 8.08 9.43
CA ALA A 319 -4.81 9.16 8.49
C ALA A 319 -3.54 9.93 8.08
N ASP A 320 -2.73 10.34 9.05
CA ASP A 320 -1.52 11.14 8.83
C ASP A 320 -0.44 10.34 8.07
N ALA A 321 -0.26 9.05 8.41
CA ALA A 321 0.66 8.16 7.68
C ALA A 321 0.19 7.90 6.24
N THR A 322 -1.13 7.75 6.03
CA THR A 322 -1.67 7.55 4.67
C THR A 322 -1.46 8.79 3.79
N GLU A 323 -1.80 9.97 4.30
CA GLU A 323 -1.62 11.24 3.59
C GLU A 323 -0.14 11.43 3.19
N GLU A 324 0.78 11.17 4.12
CA GLU A 324 2.20 11.32 3.83
C GLU A 324 2.77 10.24 2.90
N ALA A 325 2.31 8.99 3.01
CA ALA A 325 2.72 7.92 2.11
C ALA A 325 2.33 8.25 0.66
N ILE A 326 1.17 8.87 0.44
CA ILE A 326 0.75 9.38 -0.88
C ILE A 326 1.71 10.47 -1.36
N TYR A 327 2.05 11.45 -0.52
CA TYR A 327 3.02 12.48 -0.89
C TYR A 327 4.39 11.88 -1.24
N ASN A 328 4.89 10.93 -0.44
CA ASN A 328 6.16 10.27 -0.74
C ASN A 328 6.11 9.52 -2.07
N SER A 329 4.99 8.89 -2.44
CA SER A 329 4.85 8.24 -3.76
C SER A 329 5.05 9.23 -4.92
N LEU A 330 4.53 10.45 -4.81
CA LEU A 330 4.65 11.50 -5.83
C LEU A 330 6.05 12.13 -5.85
N PHE A 331 6.62 12.39 -4.66
CA PHE A 331 7.92 13.04 -4.52
C PHE A 331 9.08 12.12 -4.93
N MET A 332 8.93 10.81 -4.72
CA MET A 332 9.93 9.80 -5.07
C MET A 332 9.79 9.28 -6.51
N ALA A 333 8.66 9.53 -7.17
CA ALA A 333 8.43 9.08 -8.54
C ALA A 333 9.29 9.83 -9.57
N GLU A 334 9.64 9.13 -10.65
CA GLU A 334 10.46 9.62 -11.76
C GLU A 334 9.67 9.64 -13.07
N THR A 335 9.94 10.64 -13.92
CA THR A 335 9.33 10.74 -15.25
C THR A 335 9.52 9.43 -16.01
N THR A 336 8.43 8.90 -16.55
CA THR A 336 8.43 7.59 -17.22
C THR A 336 7.83 7.70 -18.61
N THR A 337 8.52 7.15 -19.60
CA THR A 337 7.98 6.92 -20.94
C THR A 337 7.39 5.52 -21.02
N GLY A 338 6.13 5.43 -21.43
CA GLY A 338 5.35 4.21 -21.55
C GLY A 338 4.97 3.85 -22.99
N GLN A 339 3.97 2.99 -23.13
CA GLN A 339 3.50 2.47 -24.42
C GLN A 339 3.00 3.62 -25.29
N GLY A 340 3.13 3.50 -26.62
CA GLY A 340 2.71 4.55 -27.56
C GLY A 340 3.51 5.86 -27.43
N GLY A 341 4.63 5.86 -26.69
CA GLY A 341 5.44 7.05 -26.46
C GLY A 341 4.86 8.01 -25.42
N TYR A 342 3.79 7.63 -24.69
CA TYR A 342 3.23 8.47 -23.64
C TYR A 342 4.27 8.77 -22.57
N ILE A 343 4.48 10.04 -22.27
CA ILE A 343 5.39 10.50 -21.21
C ILE A 343 4.53 11.00 -20.05
N VAL A 344 4.75 10.43 -18.87
CA VAL A 344 4.15 10.92 -17.64
C VAL A 344 5.26 11.52 -16.78
N HIS A 345 5.17 12.82 -16.54
CA HIS A 345 6.17 13.57 -15.79
C HIS A 345 6.08 13.29 -14.28
N SER A 346 7.22 13.26 -13.60
CA SER A 346 7.23 13.37 -12.14
C SER A 346 6.71 14.72 -11.68
N LEU A 347 6.21 14.79 -10.45
CA LEU A 347 5.79 16.06 -9.82
C LEU A 347 6.92 17.11 -9.92
N PRO A 348 6.64 18.36 -10.34
CA PRO A 348 7.62 19.43 -10.36
C PRO A 348 7.91 19.92 -8.93
N VAL A 349 8.75 19.16 -8.22
CA VAL A 349 8.96 19.32 -6.77
C VAL A 349 9.39 20.74 -6.39
N GLU A 350 10.28 21.38 -7.15
CA GLU A 350 10.76 22.74 -6.79
C GLU A 350 9.64 23.79 -6.87
N ASP A 351 8.74 23.70 -7.86
CA ASP A 351 7.59 24.61 -7.97
C ASP A 351 6.61 24.39 -6.81
N VAL A 352 6.37 23.12 -6.47
CA VAL A 352 5.54 22.74 -5.32
C VAL A 352 6.14 23.28 -4.02
N LEU A 353 7.44 23.11 -3.79
CA LEU A 353 8.11 23.61 -2.59
C LEU A 353 8.04 25.13 -2.50
N THR A 354 8.20 25.82 -3.63
CA THR A 354 8.08 27.28 -3.71
C THR A 354 6.68 27.73 -3.28
N TYR A 355 5.64 27.07 -3.79
CA TYR A 355 4.24 27.35 -3.42
C TYR A 355 3.88 26.95 -1.99
N LEU A 356 4.44 25.85 -1.47
CA LEU A 356 4.24 25.47 -0.07
C LEU A 356 4.88 26.48 0.88
N ARG A 357 6.01 27.09 0.51
CA ARG A 357 6.71 28.12 1.29
C ARG A 357 6.15 29.53 1.11
N SER A 358 5.38 29.79 0.05
CA SER A 358 4.72 31.08 -0.13
C SER A 358 3.68 31.29 0.97
N ARG A 359 3.62 32.51 1.50
CA ARG A 359 2.70 32.88 2.58
C ARG A 359 1.24 32.78 2.15
#